data_AF-A0A0Q6SSJ7-F1
#
_entry.id   AF-A0A0Q6SSJ7-F1
#
_cell.length_a   1.000
_cell.length_b   1.000
_cell.length_c   1.000
_cell.angle_alpha   90.00
_cell.angle_beta   90.00
_cell.angle_gamma   90.00
#
_symmetry.space_group_name_H-M   'P 1'
#
loop_
_entity.id
_entity.type
_entity.pdbx_description
1 polymer ?
#
loop_
_entity_poly.entity_id
_entity_poly.type
_entity_poly.pdbx_seq_one_letter_code
_entity_poly.pdbx_strand_id
1 'polypeptide(L)'
;MARRRRKKQTDVSFGGLMGAVLLVLIMIGAVVGYFYLRDRSEQFPPLNAEYCPTTGPTSITAVLLDTTDPIADITKVDLKRQFQKTITDVERGGLIEVYALTDREGALTRTYRGCNPGDGADADELVSNRKRIQMRWEEGFNKPLQNIGELLGEGSEGKQSPIMAGIQRIVVESFSDAKLEDKPKTLIVASDMVEHTAAFSIYKSGTDYAAFEKSSASDKFRSPLDGVGVKVFAFQRENTKPLNELPDFWLKWVAANGGEWIGYERLAGVE
;
A
#
# COMPACT_ATOMS: atom_id res chain seq x y z
N MET A 1 -55.58 36.60 -62.36
CA MET A 1 -55.48 37.22 -61.01
C MET A 1 -54.42 36.49 -60.21
N ALA A 2 -53.24 37.07 -60.02
CA ALA A 2 -52.11 36.42 -59.34
C ALA A 2 -52.18 36.66 -57.82
N ARG A 3 -52.37 35.59 -57.04
CA ARG A 3 -52.35 35.60 -55.57
C ARG A 3 -50.92 35.85 -55.08
N ARG A 4 -50.61 37.09 -54.70
CA ARG A 4 -49.32 37.47 -54.10
C ARG A 4 -49.23 36.90 -52.68
N ARG A 5 -48.50 35.79 -52.51
CA ARG A 5 -48.14 35.22 -51.20
C ARG A 5 -47.29 36.23 -50.42
N ARG A 6 -47.84 36.82 -49.34
CA ARG A 6 -47.07 37.59 -48.36
C ARG A 6 -46.14 36.63 -47.61
N LYS A 7 -44.85 36.69 -47.89
CA LYS A 7 -43.81 36.01 -47.12
C LYS A 7 -43.67 36.77 -45.80
N LYS A 8 -44.12 36.17 -44.70
CA LYS A 8 -44.03 36.75 -43.35
C LYS A 8 -42.55 36.68 -42.93
N GLN A 9 -41.81 37.76 -43.13
CA GLN A 9 -40.47 37.90 -42.54
C GLN A 9 -40.67 38.05 -41.04
N THR A 10 -40.29 37.02 -40.29
CA THR A 10 -40.16 37.08 -38.84
C THR A 10 -38.94 37.96 -38.53
N ASP A 11 -39.18 39.23 -38.23
CA ASP A 11 -38.17 40.11 -37.64
C ASP A 11 -37.84 39.56 -36.25
N VAL A 12 -36.71 38.85 -36.17
CA VAL A 12 -36.17 38.43 -34.88
C VAL A 12 -35.66 39.69 -34.21
N SER A 13 -36.38 40.15 -33.18
CA SER A 13 -35.95 41.29 -32.34
C SER A 13 -34.51 41.07 -31.89
N PHE A 14 -33.66 42.07 -32.09
CA PHE A 14 -32.26 42.06 -31.66
C PHE A 14 -32.11 41.68 -30.17
N GLY A 15 -33.06 42.10 -29.32
CA GLY A 15 -33.11 41.72 -27.90
C GLY A 15 -33.43 40.23 -27.67
N GLY A 16 -34.24 39.61 -28.54
CA GLY A 16 -34.50 38.18 -28.50
C GLY A 16 -33.29 37.35 -28.90
N LEU A 17 -32.54 37.82 -29.91
CA LEU A 17 -31.31 37.15 -30.35
C LEU A 17 -30.19 37.26 -29.31
N MET A 18 -30.04 38.44 -28.70
CA MET A 18 -29.09 38.67 -27.60
C MET A 18 -29.46 37.86 -26.34
N GLY A 19 -30.76 37.79 -26.01
CA GLY A 19 -31.26 36.95 -24.93
C GLY A 19 -31.00 35.45 -25.15
N ALA A 20 -31.17 34.96 -26.38
CA ALA A 20 -30.88 33.57 -26.74
C ALA A 20 -29.38 33.26 -26.61
N VAL A 21 -28.51 34.16 -27.07
CA VAL A 21 -27.05 34.04 -26.93
C VAL A 21 -26.64 33.99 -25.46
N LEU A 22 -27.21 34.87 -24.62
CA LEU A 22 -26.91 34.89 -23.19
C LEU A 22 -27.35 33.59 -22.49
N LEU A 23 -28.51 33.05 -22.86
CA LEU A 23 -29.01 31.77 -22.35
C LEU A 23 -28.10 30.60 -22.74
N VAL A 24 -27.62 30.59 -23.99
CA VAL A 24 -26.65 29.59 -24.47
C VAL A 24 -25.33 29.69 -23.69
N LEU A 25 -24.83 30.90 -23.42
CA LEU A 25 -23.62 31.09 -22.62
C LEU A 25 -23.78 30.60 -21.18
N ILE A 26 -24.94 30.84 -20.56
CA ILE A 26 -25.25 30.34 -19.20
C ILE A 26 -25.29 28.80 -19.21
N MET A 27 -25.93 28.19 -20.22
CA MET A 27 -25.99 26.73 -20.36
C MET A 27 -24.59 26.13 -20.55
N ILE A 28 -23.75 26.73 -21.38
CA ILE A 28 -22.35 26.31 -21.55
C ILE A 28 -21.59 26.46 -20.23
N GLY A 29 -21.73 27.59 -19.52
CA GLY A 29 -21.11 27.81 -18.22
C GLY A 29 -21.55 26.79 -17.17
N ALA A 30 -22.82 26.42 -17.14
CA ALA A 30 -23.35 25.39 -16.24
C ALA A 30 -22.80 24.00 -16.57
N VAL A 31 -22.69 23.64 -17.86
CA VAL A 31 -22.10 22.36 -18.30
C VAL A 31 -20.61 22.30 -17.95
N VAL A 32 -19.85 23.35 -18.27
CA VAL A 32 -18.42 23.45 -17.92
C VAL A 32 -18.24 23.40 -16.41
N GLY A 33 -19.06 24.14 -15.65
CA GLY A 33 -19.04 24.13 -14.19
C GLY A 33 -19.37 22.76 -13.60
N TYR A 34 -20.35 22.04 -14.17
CA TYR A 34 -20.69 20.68 -13.75
C TYR A 34 -19.53 19.70 -13.97
N PHE A 35 -18.91 19.70 -15.16
CA PHE A 35 -17.76 18.84 -15.42
C PHE A 35 -16.56 19.20 -14.54
N TYR A 36 -16.32 20.49 -14.30
CA TYR A 36 -15.28 20.96 -13.39
C TYR A 36 -15.50 20.48 -11.95
N LEU A 37 -16.72 20.61 -11.42
CA LEU A 37 -17.04 20.15 -10.06
C LEU A 37 -17.02 18.62 -9.93
N ARG A 38 -17.42 17.90 -10.98
CA ARG A 38 -17.37 16.42 -11.00
C ARG A 38 -15.94 15.90 -10.94
N ASP A 39 -15.07 16.41 -11.81
CA ASP A 39 -13.64 16.05 -11.83
C ASP A 39 -12.99 16.29 -10.46
N ARG A 40 -13.33 17.40 -9.81
CA ARG A 40 -12.86 17.72 -8.45
C ARG A 40 -13.42 16.79 -7.37
N SER A 41 -14.68 16.38 -7.47
CA SER A 41 -15.28 15.43 -6.54
C SER A 41 -14.63 14.05 -6.64
N GLU A 42 -14.19 13.66 -7.83
CA GLU A 42 -13.45 12.41 -8.05
C GLU A 42 -12.02 12.49 -7.47
N GLN A 43 -11.40 13.67 -7.45
CA GLN A 43 -10.07 13.92 -6.85
C GLN A 43 -10.05 13.91 -5.31
N PHE A 44 -11.18 14.20 -4.66
CA PHE A 44 -11.31 14.26 -3.20
C PHE A 44 -12.53 13.46 -2.72
N PRO A 45 -12.50 12.12 -2.85
CA PRO A 45 -13.58 11.29 -2.36
C PRO A 45 -13.74 11.43 -0.84
N PRO A 46 -14.96 11.28 -0.30
CA PRO A 46 -15.16 11.25 1.14
C PRO A 46 -14.39 10.06 1.72
N LEU A 47 -13.72 10.32 2.85
CA LEU A 47 -12.87 9.36 3.54
C LEU A 47 -13.61 8.75 4.75
N ASN A 48 -13.29 7.50 5.07
CA ASN A 48 -13.74 6.81 6.28
C ASN A 48 -12.85 7.14 7.50
N ALA A 49 -13.08 6.45 8.62
CA ALA A 49 -12.31 6.63 9.86
C ALA A 49 -10.82 6.26 9.75
N GLU A 50 -10.47 5.36 8.83
CA GLU A 50 -9.09 4.95 8.52
C GLU A 50 -8.49 5.76 7.36
N TYR A 51 -9.13 6.89 7.02
CA TYR A 51 -8.74 7.80 5.94
C TYR A 51 -8.78 7.20 4.53
N CYS A 52 -9.42 6.04 4.37
CA CYS A 52 -9.61 5.41 3.06
C CYS A 52 -10.79 6.01 2.30
N PRO A 53 -10.68 6.14 0.97
CA PRO A 53 -11.83 6.51 0.14
C PRO A 53 -13.00 5.56 0.39
N THR A 54 -14.21 6.10 0.46
CA THR A 54 -15.44 5.29 0.61
C THR A 54 -15.65 4.30 -0.54
N THR A 55 -15.08 4.56 -1.71
CA THR A 55 -15.04 3.66 -2.88
C THR A 55 -14.08 2.49 -2.70
N GLY A 56 -13.19 2.53 -1.71
CA GLY A 56 -12.13 1.54 -1.48
C GLY A 56 -10.72 2.11 -1.75
N PRO A 57 -9.67 1.44 -1.24
CA PRO A 57 -8.29 1.85 -1.49
C PRO A 57 -7.89 1.76 -2.97
N THR A 58 -6.89 2.55 -3.37
CA THR A 58 -6.35 2.55 -4.74
C THR A 58 -5.24 1.51 -4.94
N SER A 59 -4.54 1.16 -3.86
CA SER A 59 -3.51 0.13 -3.77
C SER A 59 -3.43 -0.38 -2.33
N ILE A 60 -2.70 -1.48 -2.10
CA ILE A 60 -2.37 -1.95 -0.76
C ILE A 60 -0.88 -2.26 -0.66
N THR A 61 -0.26 -1.75 0.41
CA THR A 61 1.10 -2.10 0.83
C THR A 61 1.02 -2.67 2.25
N ALA A 62 1.23 -3.98 2.38
CA ALA A 62 1.36 -4.63 3.67
C ALA A 62 2.84 -4.77 4.04
N VAL A 63 3.19 -4.38 5.26
CA VAL A 63 4.55 -4.45 5.78
C VAL A 63 4.59 -5.45 6.94
N LEU A 64 5.33 -6.53 6.76
CA LEU A 64 5.63 -7.52 7.80
C LEU A 64 6.97 -7.18 8.43
N LEU A 65 6.94 -6.82 9.71
CA LEU A 65 8.09 -6.52 10.54
C LEU A 65 8.40 -7.75 11.37
N ASP A 66 9.54 -8.36 11.11
CA ASP A 66 10.06 -9.42 11.97
C ASP A 66 10.76 -8.81 13.17
N THR A 67 10.14 -8.95 14.32
CA THR A 67 10.63 -8.46 15.61
C THR A 67 11.05 -9.61 16.53
N THR A 68 11.31 -10.81 16.01
CA THR A 68 11.67 -11.96 16.86
C THR A 68 13.08 -11.86 17.44
N ASP A 69 13.89 -10.91 16.98
CA ASP A 69 15.28 -10.77 17.41
C ASP A 69 15.70 -9.29 17.45
N PRO A 70 16.61 -8.90 18.36
CA PRO A 70 17.19 -7.58 18.36
C PRO A 70 18.07 -7.37 17.12
N ILE A 71 18.02 -6.15 16.58
CA ILE A 71 18.86 -5.71 15.46
C ILE A 71 19.78 -4.58 15.92
N ALA A 72 20.93 -4.44 15.25
CA ALA A 72 21.88 -3.37 15.52
C ALA A 72 21.24 -1.98 15.34
N ASP A 73 21.68 -0.99 16.12
CA ASP A 73 21.06 0.35 16.09
C ASP A 73 21.17 1.04 14.73
N ILE A 74 22.27 0.83 14.01
CA ILE A 74 22.42 1.36 12.64
C ILE A 74 21.41 0.73 11.67
N THR A 75 21.10 -0.55 11.84
CA THR A 75 20.08 -1.28 11.07
C THR A 75 18.69 -0.71 11.35
N LYS A 76 18.39 -0.36 12.62
CA LYS A 76 17.12 0.32 12.97
C LYS A 76 16.98 1.65 12.24
N VAL A 77 18.05 2.44 12.21
CA VAL A 77 18.06 3.75 11.51
C VAL A 77 17.84 3.57 10.01
N ASP A 78 18.49 2.58 9.39
CA ASP A 78 18.34 2.34 7.96
C ASP A 78 16.95 1.78 7.62
N LEU A 79 16.44 0.82 8.41
CA LEU A 79 15.08 0.31 8.27
C LEU A 79 14.04 1.44 8.39
N LYS A 80 14.20 2.34 9.37
CA LYS A 80 13.33 3.52 9.53
C LYS A 80 13.34 4.41 8.29
N ARG A 81 14.52 4.65 7.70
CA ARG A 81 14.65 5.44 6.46
C ARG A 81 13.95 4.77 5.29
N GLN A 82 14.14 3.46 5.10
CA GLN A 82 13.51 2.71 4.02
C GLN A 82 11.99 2.64 4.16
N PHE A 83 11.52 2.49 5.40
CA PHE A 83 10.11 2.54 5.72
C PHE A 83 9.51 3.92 5.42
N GLN A 84 10.17 5.01 5.85
CA GLN A 84 9.75 6.38 5.52
C GLN A 84 9.69 6.65 4.01
N LYS A 85 10.67 6.15 3.26
CA LYS A 85 10.67 6.23 1.80
C LYS A 85 9.46 5.52 1.21
N THR A 86 9.21 4.29 1.65
CA THR A 86 8.04 3.50 1.24
C THR A 86 6.74 4.26 1.48
N ILE A 87 6.58 4.86 2.67
CA ILE A 87 5.37 5.63 3.03
C ILE A 87 5.18 6.85 2.12
N THR A 88 6.29 7.53 1.80
CA THR A 88 6.27 8.71 0.93
C THR A 88 5.93 8.34 -0.52
N ASP A 89 6.32 7.15 -0.96
CA ASP A 89 6.05 6.62 -2.30
C ASP A 89 4.59 6.12 -2.45
N VAL A 90 3.84 5.96 -1.35
CA VAL A 90 2.43 5.55 -1.43
C VAL A 90 1.57 6.71 -1.91
N GLU A 91 0.95 6.55 -3.07
CA GLU A 91 0.01 7.52 -3.64
C GLU A 91 -1.22 7.73 -2.78
N ARG A 92 -1.91 8.86 -2.99
CA ARG A 92 -3.18 9.17 -2.32
C ARG A 92 -4.20 8.04 -2.50
N GLY A 93 -4.86 7.67 -1.41
CA GLY A 93 -5.83 6.58 -1.36
C GLY A 93 -5.21 5.19 -1.23
N GLY A 94 -3.88 5.06 -1.29
CA GLY A 94 -3.19 3.79 -1.07
C GLY A 94 -3.24 3.38 0.40
N LEU A 95 -3.59 2.12 0.66
CA LEU A 95 -3.69 1.53 1.99
C LEU A 95 -2.32 1.05 2.47
N ILE A 96 -1.92 1.43 3.67
CA ILE A 96 -0.79 0.83 4.38
C ILE A 96 -1.31 0.01 5.56
N GLU A 97 -0.81 -1.21 5.66
CA GLU A 97 -1.00 -2.05 6.84
C GLU A 97 0.35 -2.50 7.36
N VAL A 98 0.53 -2.43 8.68
CA VAL A 98 1.79 -2.81 9.32
C VAL A 98 1.53 -3.91 10.32
N TYR A 99 2.28 -4.99 10.20
CA TYR A 99 2.17 -6.21 11.00
C TYR A 99 3.50 -6.47 11.69
N ALA A 100 3.46 -6.77 12.98
CA ALA A 100 4.59 -7.32 13.71
C ALA A 100 4.43 -8.85 13.79
N LEU A 101 5.49 -9.57 13.42
CA LEU A 101 5.58 -11.02 13.56
C LEU A 101 5.66 -11.38 15.04
N THR A 102 5.08 -12.52 15.40
CA THR A 102 5.18 -13.08 16.75
C THR A 102 5.88 -14.43 16.70
N ASP A 103 6.36 -14.91 17.84
CA ASP A 103 6.94 -16.25 17.98
C ASP A 103 5.91 -17.39 17.91
N ARG A 104 4.63 -17.07 17.68
CA ARG A 104 3.55 -18.03 17.50
C ARG A 104 3.12 -18.08 16.04
N GLU A 105 3.19 -19.27 15.47
CA GLU A 105 2.78 -19.53 14.09
C GLU A 105 1.36 -19.01 13.79
N GLY A 106 1.22 -18.21 12.73
CA GLY A 106 -0.05 -17.65 12.28
C GLY A 106 -0.60 -16.49 13.12
N ALA A 107 0.06 -16.12 14.21
CA ALA A 107 -0.32 -14.95 15.01
C ALA A 107 0.51 -13.72 14.59
N LEU A 108 -0.20 -12.65 14.21
CA LEU A 108 0.36 -11.34 13.88
C LEU A 108 -0.30 -10.26 14.72
N THR A 109 0.46 -9.22 15.05
CA THR A 109 -0.09 -8.01 15.65
C THR A 109 -0.13 -6.92 14.60
N ARG A 110 -1.33 -6.50 14.18
CA ARG A 110 -1.47 -5.34 13.29
C ARG A 110 -1.29 -4.05 14.09
N THR A 111 -0.18 -3.36 13.87
CA THR A 111 0.17 -2.13 14.58
C THR A 111 -0.42 -0.88 13.91
N TYR A 112 -0.70 -0.96 12.60
CA TYR A 112 -1.32 0.14 11.86
C TYR A 112 -2.16 -0.35 10.68
N ARG A 113 -3.19 0.44 10.36
CA ARG A 113 -4.01 0.33 9.17
C ARG A 113 -4.59 1.69 8.83
N GLY A 114 -4.33 2.16 7.62
CA GLY A 114 -4.89 3.43 7.15
C GLY A 114 -4.45 3.77 5.73
N CYS A 115 -5.28 4.53 5.03
CA CYS A 115 -4.93 5.00 3.69
C CYS A 115 -4.25 6.37 3.74
N ASN A 116 -3.42 6.66 2.74
CA ASN A 116 -2.83 7.98 2.57
C ASN A 116 -3.94 9.00 2.20
N PRO A 117 -4.30 9.97 3.08
CA PRO A 117 -5.32 10.96 2.77
C PRO A 117 -4.87 12.04 1.76
N GLY A 118 -3.59 12.03 1.37
CA GLY A 118 -2.91 13.11 0.64
C GLY A 118 -2.30 14.14 1.59
N ASP A 119 -1.13 14.67 1.23
CA ASP A 119 -0.40 15.70 1.98
C ASP A 119 -0.94 17.12 1.75
N GLY A 120 -1.77 17.31 0.72
CA GLY A 120 -2.32 18.61 0.36
C GLY A 120 -1.42 19.43 -0.57
N ALA A 121 -0.34 18.84 -1.10
CA ALA A 121 0.46 19.46 -2.16
C ALA A 121 -0.39 19.73 -3.42
N ASP A 122 -1.28 18.79 -3.78
CA ASP A 122 -2.19 18.93 -4.93
C ASP A 122 -3.53 19.60 -4.58
N ALA A 123 -3.70 20.09 -3.36
CA ALA A 123 -4.92 20.75 -2.92
C ALA A 123 -4.88 22.25 -3.27
N ASP A 124 -5.75 22.69 -4.17
CA ASP A 124 -5.94 24.13 -4.44
C ASP A 124 -6.44 24.87 -3.19
N GLU A 125 -5.86 26.07 -2.97
CA GLU A 125 -6.17 26.97 -1.86
C GLU A 125 -7.65 27.39 -1.78
N LEU A 126 -8.33 27.40 -2.93
CA LEU A 126 -9.69 27.94 -3.07
C LEU A 126 -10.81 26.96 -2.67
N VAL A 127 -10.54 25.64 -2.60
CA VAL A 127 -11.64 24.63 -2.54
C VAL A 127 -11.45 23.59 -1.43
N SER A 128 -10.24 23.38 -0.94
CA SER A 128 -10.00 22.44 0.16
C SER A 128 -9.24 23.13 1.28
N ASN A 129 -9.60 22.83 2.53
CA ASN A 129 -8.84 23.32 3.66
C ASN A 129 -7.50 22.58 3.68
N ARG A 130 -6.54 23.01 2.85
CA ARG A 130 -5.20 22.42 2.66
C ARG A 130 -4.55 22.12 4.02
N LYS A 131 -4.70 23.05 4.97
CA LYS A 131 -4.25 22.87 6.35
C LYS A 131 -4.87 21.63 7.02
N ARG A 132 -6.18 21.39 6.87
CA ARG A 132 -6.83 20.19 7.41
C ARG A 132 -6.37 18.90 6.73
N ILE A 133 -6.09 18.91 5.44
CA ILE A 133 -5.57 17.74 4.71
C ILE A 133 -4.17 17.42 5.21
N GLN A 134 -3.27 18.42 5.24
CA GLN A 134 -1.93 18.28 5.77
C GLN A 134 -1.92 17.82 7.24
N MET A 135 -2.77 18.41 8.10
CA MET A 135 -2.87 17.97 9.50
C MET A 135 -3.33 16.52 9.61
N ARG A 136 -4.31 16.10 8.81
CA ARG A 136 -4.78 14.71 8.79
C ARG A 136 -3.69 13.74 8.33
N TRP A 137 -2.95 14.10 7.27
CA TRP A 137 -1.83 13.32 6.80
C TRP A 137 -0.75 13.20 7.88
N GLU A 138 -0.37 14.32 8.48
CA GLU A 138 0.68 14.35 9.48
C GLU A 138 0.29 13.56 10.75
N GLU A 139 -0.91 13.78 11.28
CA GLU A 139 -1.35 13.20 12.55
C GLU A 139 -1.91 11.78 12.42
N GLY A 140 -2.60 11.48 11.32
CA GLY A 140 -3.32 10.22 11.14
C GLY A 140 -2.55 9.17 10.32
N PHE A 141 -1.55 9.60 9.55
CA PHE A 141 -0.81 8.73 8.64
C PHE A 141 0.70 8.75 8.94
N ASN A 142 1.35 9.90 8.81
CA ASN A 142 2.80 10.02 8.95
C ASN A 142 3.29 9.72 10.37
N LYS A 143 2.79 10.42 11.39
CA LYS A 143 3.24 10.24 12.79
C LYS A 143 3.03 8.82 13.34
N PRO A 144 1.86 8.17 13.19
CA PRO A 144 1.69 6.80 13.67
C PRO A 144 2.70 5.83 13.04
N LEU A 145 2.98 5.98 11.75
CA LEU A 145 3.97 5.15 11.05
C LEU A 145 5.40 5.47 11.50
N GLN A 146 5.73 6.75 11.77
CA GLN A 146 7.02 7.11 12.34
C GLN A 146 7.23 6.49 13.73
N ASN A 147 6.20 6.47 14.57
CA ASN A 147 6.25 5.88 15.91
C ASN A 147 6.45 4.37 15.87
N ILE A 148 5.85 3.68 14.89
CA ILE A 148 6.12 2.24 14.68
C ILE A 148 7.60 2.04 14.36
N GLY A 149 8.19 2.94 13.58
CA GLY A 149 9.62 2.97 13.31
C GLY A 149 10.52 3.06 14.55
N GLU A 150 10.01 3.61 15.65
CA GLU A 150 10.73 3.71 16.94
C GLU A 150 10.66 2.42 17.75
N LEU A 151 9.58 1.64 17.55
CA LEU A 151 9.39 0.33 18.19
C LEU A 151 10.13 -0.81 17.45
N LEU A 152 10.73 -0.52 16.29
CA LEU A 152 11.50 -1.48 15.51
C LEU A 152 12.77 -1.89 16.25
N GLY A 153 12.88 -3.17 16.56
CA GLY A 153 14.06 -3.75 17.21
C GLY A 153 14.04 -3.72 18.73
N GLU A 154 12.89 -3.43 19.36
CA GLU A 154 12.63 -3.74 20.78
C GLU A 154 12.18 -5.20 20.99
N GLY A 155 12.35 -6.04 19.96
CA GLY A 155 11.98 -7.45 19.94
C GLY A 155 12.63 -8.25 21.07
N SER A 156 11.84 -9.10 21.71
CA SER A 156 12.36 -10.13 22.62
C SER A 156 12.72 -11.37 21.82
N GLU A 157 13.83 -12.03 22.15
CA GLU A 157 14.29 -13.28 21.52
C GLU A 157 13.15 -14.31 21.45
N GLY A 158 12.64 -14.52 20.24
CA GLY A 158 11.54 -15.40 19.93
C GLY A 158 12.02 -16.84 19.77
N LYS A 159 11.23 -17.81 20.25
CA LYS A 159 11.57 -19.23 20.08
C LYS A 159 11.38 -19.73 18.64
N GLN A 160 10.66 -18.97 17.83
CA GLN A 160 10.32 -19.26 16.44
C GLN A 160 10.27 -17.95 15.66
N SER A 161 10.56 -18.03 14.35
CA SER A 161 10.29 -16.96 13.38
C SER A 161 9.45 -17.55 12.24
N PRO A 162 8.11 -17.56 12.39
CA PRO A 162 7.18 -18.17 11.44
C PRO A 162 6.84 -17.20 10.29
N ILE A 163 7.86 -16.78 9.53
CA ILE A 163 7.74 -15.76 8.47
C ILE A 163 6.73 -16.20 7.42
N MET A 164 6.81 -17.44 6.94
CA MET A 164 5.88 -17.96 5.92
C MET A 164 4.42 -17.94 6.41
N ALA A 165 4.18 -18.30 7.67
CA ALA A 165 2.84 -18.23 8.26
C ALA A 165 2.34 -16.78 8.43
N GLY A 166 3.24 -15.86 8.73
CA GLY A 166 2.94 -14.42 8.76
C GLY A 166 2.52 -13.92 7.37
N ILE A 167 3.28 -14.24 6.34
CA ILE A 167 2.93 -13.90 4.95
C ILE A 167 1.57 -14.51 4.58
N GLN A 168 1.34 -15.78 4.89
CA GLN A 168 0.07 -16.45 4.64
C GLN A 168 -1.10 -15.72 5.29
N ARG A 169 -0.93 -15.28 6.54
CA ARG A 169 -1.97 -14.53 7.27
C ARG A 169 -2.31 -13.21 6.57
N ILE A 170 -1.30 -12.45 6.16
CA ILE A 170 -1.49 -11.18 5.44
C ILE A 170 -2.22 -11.41 4.11
N VAL A 171 -1.83 -12.44 3.36
CA VAL A 171 -2.49 -12.79 2.10
C VAL A 171 -4.00 -13.01 2.30
N VAL A 172 -4.35 -13.79 3.32
CA VAL A 172 -5.74 -14.14 3.62
C VAL A 172 -6.53 -12.96 4.18
N GLU A 173 -5.96 -12.16 5.06
CA GLU A 173 -6.68 -11.08 5.75
C GLU A 173 -6.71 -9.76 4.99
N SER A 174 -5.67 -9.48 4.19
CA SER A 174 -5.46 -8.17 3.56
C SER A 174 -5.62 -8.23 2.05
N PHE A 175 -4.91 -9.14 1.39
CA PHE A 175 -4.85 -9.16 -0.08
C PHE A 175 -6.05 -9.82 -0.75
N SER A 176 -6.86 -10.54 0.02
CA SER A 176 -8.08 -11.22 -0.43
C SER A 176 -9.34 -10.35 -0.32
N ASP A 177 -9.24 -9.07 0.05
CA ASP A 177 -10.38 -8.14 0.03
C ASP A 177 -10.84 -7.91 -1.43
N ALA A 178 -12.13 -8.14 -1.70
CA ALA A 178 -12.73 -7.94 -3.02
C ALA A 178 -12.56 -6.51 -3.55
N LYS A 179 -12.41 -5.50 -2.67
CA LYS A 179 -12.14 -4.12 -3.09
C LYS A 179 -10.74 -3.92 -3.68
N LEU A 180 -9.85 -4.91 -3.51
CA LEU A 180 -8.46 -4.88 -3.92
C LEU A 180 -8.15 -5.85 -5.07
N GLU A 181 -9.15 -6.53 -5.65
CA GLU A 181 -8.95 -7.59 -6.66
C GLU A 181 -8.08 -7.12 -7.85
N ASP A 182 -8.40 -5.97 -8.43
CA ASP A 182 -7.67 -5.37 -9.56
C ASP A 182 -6.74 -4.20 -9.15
N LYS A 183 -6.35 -4.15 -7.86
CA LYS A 183 -5.50 -3.07 -7.33
C LYS A 183 -4.06 -3.55 -7.16
N PRO A 184 -3.05 -2.66 -7.30
CA PRO A 184 -1.67 -3.02 -7.00
C PRO A 184 -1.52 -3.51 -5.55
N LYS A 185 -0.86 -4.66 -5.38
CA LYS A 185 -0.60 -5.29 -4.07
C LYS A 185 0.89 -5.43 -3.86
N THR A 186 1.39 -4.88 -2.77
CA THR A 186 2.79 -4.95 -2.40
C THR A 186 2.93 -5.54 -1.01
N LEU A 187 3.75 -6.57 -0.87
CA LEU A 187 4.21 -7.11 0.40
C LEU A 187 5.65 -6.69 0.62
N ILE A 188 5.91 -6.05 1.75
CA ILE A 188 7.27 -5.72 2.18
C ILE A 188 7.58 -6.54 3.42
N VAL A 189 8.65 -7.33 3.38
CA VAL A 189 9.10 -8.13 4.53
C VAL A 189 10.39 -7.54 5.04
N ALA A 190 10.38 -7.00 6.26
CA ALA A 190 11.57 -6.58 6.98
C ALA A 190 11.96 -7.68 7.96
N SER A 191 12.96 -8.49 7.61
CA SER A 191 13.36 -9.67 8.39
C SER A 191 14.81 -10.05 8.08
N ASP A 192 15.41 -10.88 8.92
CA ASP A 192 16.61 -11.63 8.56
C ASP A 192 16.34 -12.75 7.54
N MET A 193 15.05 -12.99 7.27
CA MET A 193 14.52 -13.99 6.35
C MET A 193 14.85 -15.42 6.77
N VAL A 194 15.14 -15.68 8.05
CA VAL A 194 15.49 -17.02 8.55
C VAL A 194 14.24 -17.72 9.10
N GLU A 195 13.55 -18.46 8.24
CA GLU A 195 12.38 -19.27 8.65
C GLU A 195 12.78 -20.28 9.74
N HIS A 196 12.08 -20.21 10.87
CA HIS A 196 12.28 -21.12 11.99
C HIS A 196 10.94 -21.54 12.63
N THR A 197 10.44 -22.68 12.19
CA THR A 197 9.24 -23.32 12.75
C THR A 197 9.47 -24.80 13.04
N ALA A 198 8.47 -25.44 13.64
CA ALA A 198 8.47 -26.89 13.82
C ALA A 198 8.39 -27.64 12.49
N ALA A 199 7.74 -27.07 11.47
CA ALA A 199 7.51 -27.70 10.17
C ALA A 199 8.73 -27.61 9.24
N PHE A 200 9.44 -26.47 9.27
CA PHE A 200 10.68 -26.26 8.53
C PHE A 200 11.56 -25.24 9.25
N SER A 201 12.88 -25.43 9.18
CA SER A 201 13.83 -24.54 9.83
C SER A 201 15.09 -24.45 9.00
N ILE A 202 15.45 -23.23 8.62
CA ILE A 202 16.69 -22.95 7.88
C ILE A 202 17.92 -23.31 8.71
N TYR A 203 17.86 -23.17 10.05
CA TYR A 203 18.94 -23.66 10.93
C TYR A 203 19.23 -25.16 10.85
N LYS A 204 18.24 -25.98 10.44
CA LYS A 204 18.38 -27.45 10.39
C LYS A 204 18.67 -27.94 8.98
N SER A 205 17.96 -27.40 7.99
CA SER A 205 17.99 -27.88 6.61
C SER A 205 18.81 -26.97 5.68
N GLY A 206 19.30 -25.83 6.17
CA GLY A 206 19.91 -24.80 5.35
C GLY A 206 18.92 -24.18 4.36
N THR A 207 19.46 -23.66 3.27
CA THR A 207 18.74 -23.02 2.16
C THR A 207 18.35 -24.02 1.05
N ASP A 208 18.37 -25.32 1.34
CA ASP A 208 17.96 -26.35 0.37
C ASP A 208 16.45 -26.32 0.13
N TYR A 209 16.08 -25.73 -1.01
CA TYR A 209 14.68 -25.63 -1.41
C TYR A 209 14.01 -26.99 -1.63
N ALA A 210 14.76 -28.01 -2.10
CA ALA A 210 14.20 -29.35 -2.28
C ALA A 210 13.92 -30.04 -0.94
N ALA A 211 14.68 -29.71 0.11
CA ALA A 211 14.38 -30.14 1.47
C ALA A 211 13.10 -29.47 2.01
N PHE A 212 12.89 -28.19 1.70
CA PHE A 212 11.63 -27.49 2.00
C PHE A 212 10.43 -28.14 1.29
N GLU A 213 10.51 -28.40 -0.01
CA GLU A 213 9.42 -29.00 -0.79
C GLU A 213 8.96 -30.35 -0.23
N LYS A 214 9.92 -31.16 0.26
CA LYS A 214 9.65 -32.47 0.86
C LYS A 214 9.16 -32.39 2.31
N SER A 215 9.26 -31.23 2.95
CA SER A 215 8.82 -31.02 4.32
C SER A 215 7.31 -30.78 4.39
N SER A 216 6.70 -30.96 5.55
CA SER A 216 5.29 -30.58 5.76
C SER A 216 5.01 -29.09 5.60
N ALA A 217 6.05 -28.24 5.60
CA ALA A 217 5.90 -26.80 5.50
C ALA A 217 5.45 -26.33 4.10
N SER A 218 5.78 -27.09 3.05
CA SER A 218 5.42 -26.73 1.67
C SER A 218 3.91 -26.65 1.48
N ASP A 219 3.19 -27.68 1.95
CA ASP A 219 1.73 -27.70 1.93
C ASP A 219 1.14 -26.76 2.99
N LYS A 220 1.73 -26.75 4.20
CA LYS A 220 1.20 -26.00 5.34
C LYS A 220 1.21 -24.49 5.12
N PHE A 221 2.30 -23.96 4.55
CA PHE A 221 2.49 -22.52 4.36
C PHE A 221 2.29 -22.06 2.91
N ARG A 222 1.58 -22.85 2.11
CA ARG A 222 1.15 -22.43 0.77
C ARG A 222 0.34 -21.12 0.87
N SER A 223 0.75 -20.12 0.11
CA SER A 223 0.24 -18.75 0.22
C SER A 223 0.04 -18.19 -1.19
N PRO A 224 -1.19 -18.03 -1.70
CA PRO A 224 -1.40 -17.53 -3.06
C PRO A 224 -0.98 -16.05 -3.16
N LEU A 225 0.15 -15.80 -3.81
CA LEU A 225 0.74 -14.47 -3.99
C LEU A 225 0.46 -13.90 -5.39
N ASP A 226 -0.53 -14.45 -6.11
CA ASP A 226 -0.89 -13.99 -7.45
C ASP A 226 -1.17 -12.48 -7.48
N GLY A 227 -0.44 -11.75 -8.33
CA GLY A 227 -0.54 -10.30 -8.45
C GLY A 227 0.04 -9.51 -7.27
N VAL A 228 0.81 -10.15 -6.37
CA VAL A 228 1.49 -9.52 -5.25
C VAL A 228 2.98 -9.34 -5.56
N GLY A 229 3.44 -8.09 -5.54
CA GLY A 229 4.88 -7.76 -5.56
C GLY A 229 5.49 -7.91 -4.18
N VAL A 230 6.53 -8.73 -4.04
CA VAL A 230 7.24 -8.99 -2.78
C VAL A 230 8.61 -8.29 -2.76
N LYS A 231 8.78 -7.33 -1.84
CA LYS A 231 10.05 -6.68 -1.54
C LYS A 231 10.56 -7.15 -0.18
N VAL A 232 11.88 -7.31 -0.07
CA VAL A 232 12.53 -7.65 1.20
C VAL A 232 13.48 -6.54 1.63
N PHE A 233 13.35 -6.11 2.88
CA PHE A 233 14.36 -5.36 3.63
C PHE A 233 15.10 -6.32 4.55
N ALA A 234 16.22 -6.83 4.07
CA ALA A 234 16.96 -7.87 4.75
C ALA A 234 17.99 -7.29 5.73
N PHE A 235 17.97 -7.77 6.97
CA PHE A 235 19.01 -7.45 7.94
C PHE A 235 19.71 -8.71 8.45
N GLN A 236 20.83 -8.54 9.14
CA GLN A 236 21.57 -9.64 9.74
C GLN A 236 21.57 -9.51 11.26
N ARG A 237 21.45 -10.66 11.93
CA ARG A 237 21.70 -10.74 13.37
C ARG A 237 23.19 -10.57 13.63
N GLU A 238 23.51 -9.95 14.76
CA GLU A 238 24.88 -9.92 15.26
C GLU A 238 25.39 -11.36 15.47
N ASN A 239 26.68 -11.59 15.21
CA ASN A 239 27.36 -12.88 15.43
C ASN A 239 26.85 -14.09 14.62
N THR A 240 26.07 -13.88 13.55
CA THR A 240 25.57 -14.98 12.71
C THR A 240 26.28 -15.01 11.35
N LYS A 241 26.63 -16.20 10.85
CA LYS A 241 27.23 -16.31 9.51
C LYS A 241 26.21 -15.90 8.44
N PRO A 242 26.61 -15.10 7.44
CA PRO A 242 25.71 -14.74 6.36
C PRO A 242 25.31 -15.97 5.55
N LEU A 243 24.01 -16.17 5.37
CA LEU A 243 23.44 -17.21 4.51
C LEU A 243 23.28 -16.62 3.09
N ASN A 244 24.33 -16.71 2.28
CA ASN A 244 24.39 -16.08 0.96
C ASN A 244 23.31 -16.57 -0.02
N GLU A 245 22.82 -17.79 0.15
CA GLU A 245 21.80 -18.42 -0.71
C GLU A 245 20.36 -18.19 -0.21
N LEU A 246 20.20 -17.46 0.90
CA LEU A 246 18.89 -17.17 1.47
C LEU A 246 17.97 -16.38 0.50
N PRO A 247 18.47 -15.36 -0.25
CA PRO A 247 17.64 -14.68 -1.24
C PRO A 247 17.10 -15.63 -2.32
N ASP A 248 17.91 -16.59 -2.78
CA ASP A 248 17.51 -17.55 -3.82
C ASP A 248 16.44 -18.52 -3.31
N PHE A 249 16.52 -18.92 -2.03
CA PHE A 249 15.47 -19.73 -1.39
C PHE A 249 14.12 -19.00 -1.42
N TRP A 250 14.09 -17.73 -0.99
CA TRP A 250 12.86 -16.94 -0.94
C TRP A 250 12.35 -16.54 -2.32
N LEU A 251 13.24 -16.25 -3.27
CA LEU A 251 12.88 -16.03 -4.66
C LEU A 251 12.11 -17.23 -5.22
N LYS A 252 12.61 -18.46 -4.99
CA LYS A 252 11.93 -19.69 -5.40
C LYS A 252 10.59 -19.87 -4.67
N TRP A 253 10.54 -19.61 -3.37
CA TRP A 253 9.31 -19.72 -2.59
C TRP A 253 8.23 -18.76 -3.08
N VAL A 254 8.58 -17.49 -3.32
CA VAL A 254 7.65 -16.47 -3.84
C VAL A 254 7.16 -16.85 -5.23
N ALA A 255 8.07 -17.27 -6.13
CA ALA A 255 7.71 -17.68 -7.48
C ALA A 255 6.80 -18.93 -7.50
N ALA A 256 7.09 -19.93 -6.65
CA ALA A 256 6.25 -21.13 -6.53
C ALA A 256 4.84 -20.84 -6.00
N ASN A 257 4.66 -19.70 -5.33
CA ASN A 257 3.40 -19.21 -4.81
C ASN A 257 2.72 -18.16 -5.73
N GLY A 258 3.26 -17.89 -6.92
CA GLY A 258 2.68 -16.98 -7.91
C GLY A 258 3.00 -15.49 -7.73
N GLY A 259 3.86 -15.15 -6.77
CA GLY A 259 4.26 -13.76 -6.49
C GLY A 259 5.35 -13.24 -7.41
N GLU A 260 5.42 -11.91 -7.53
CA GLU A 260 6.47 -11.21 -8.27
C GLU A 260 7.56 -10.74 -7.30
N TRP A 261 8.81 -11.13 -7.53
CA TRP A 261 9.93 -10.65 -6.71
C TRP A 261 10.38 -9.26 -7.18
N ILE A 262 9.99 -8.22 -6.45
CA ILE A 262 10.26 -6.83 -6.86
C ILE A 262 11.59 -6.29 -6.30
N GLY A 263 12.16 -6.91 -5.27
CA GLY A 263 13.49 -6.52 -4.81
C GLY A 263 13.94 -7.13 -3.49
N TYR A 264 15.26 -7.17 -3.31
CA TYR A 264 15.93 -7.57 -2.08
C TYR A 264 16.98 -6.53 -1.72
N GLU A 265 16.74 -5.81 -0.63
CA GLU A 265 17.58 -4.70 -0.19
C GLU A 265 18.20 -5.06 1.16
N ARG A 266 19.52 -5.22 1.18
CA ARG A 266 20.26 -5.50 2.41
C ARG A 266 20.49 -4.19 3.15
N LEU A 267 19.97 -4.11 4.36
CA LEU A 267 20.12 -2.95 5.22
C LEU A 267 21.55 -2.82 5.75
N ALA A 268 21.95 -1.58 6.01
CA ALA A 268 23.23 -1.27 6.62
C ALA A 268 23.27 -1.78 8.07
N GLY A 269 24.43 -2.30 8.49
CA GLY A 269 24.62 -2.82 9.84
C GLY A 269 24.94 -4.30 9.85
N VAL A 270 26.24 -4.59 9.92
CA VAL A 270 26.81 -5.88 10.32
C VAL A 270 28.17 -5.51 10.92
N GLU A 271 28.30 -5.57 12.24
CA GLU A 271 29.61 -5.60 12.89
C GLU A 271 29.80 -6.98 13.55
#